data_AF-A0A921T068-F1
#
_entry.id   AF-A0A921T068-F1
#
_cell.length_a   1.000
_cell.length_b   1.000
_cell.length_c   1.000
_cell.angle_alpha   90.00
_cell.angle_beta   90.00
_cell.angle_gamma   90.00
#
_symmetry.space_group_name_H-M   'P 1'
#
loop_
_entity.id
_entity.type
_entity.pdbx_description
1 polymer ?
#
loop_
_entity_poly.entity_id
_entity_poly.type
_entity_poly.pdbx_seq_one_letter_code
_entity_poly.pdbx_strand_id
1 'polypeptide(L)'
;TWKTYSDESVEILHETNGEPHNTITPIARIKENEFELDLVLRNNRTNEVHPMGIFHPHSEVHHIKKENIGLIEVMGLAVLPARLKDELNSLGELLVSGVKNIDDNENLNHHGNWYKYIVENYNDINKENVDQILRDEVGKKFSTVLEHAGVFKRDEEGIKAFNKFINSL
;
A
#
# COMPACT_ATOMS: atom_id res chain seq x y z
N THR A 1 -3.89 26.36 1.76
CA THR A 1 -4.78 25.23 2.14
C THR A 1 -4.45 24.03 1.27
N TRP A 2 -4.79 22.79 1.67
CA TRP A 2 -4.50 21.59 0.87
C TRP A 2 -5.08 21.66 -0.55
N LYS A 3 -6.30 22.18 -0.70
CA LYS A 3 -7.04 22.19 -1.97
C LYS A 3 -6.33 22.93 -3.11
N THR A 4 -5.47 23.89 -2.79
CA THR A 4 -4.73 24.71 -3.78
C THR A 4 -3.21 24.56 -3.62
N TYR A 5 -2.75 23.55 -2.88
CA TYR A 5 -1.34 23.34 -2.62
C TYR A 5 -0.67 22.50 -3.71
N SER A 6 0.41 23.01 -4.28
CA SER A 6 1.28 22.26 -5.20
C SER A 6 2.71 22.25 -4.64
N ASP A 7 3.37 21.11 -4.79
CA ASP A 7 4.81 20.96 -4.61
C ASP A 7 5.35 19.93 -5.62
N GLU A 8 5.86 20.43 -6.74
CA GLU A 8 6.33 19.60 -7.85
C GLU A 8 7.51 18.71 -7.46
N SER A 9 8.32 19.09 -6.45
CA SER A 9 9.45 18.25 -6.01
C SER A 9 8.99 16.90 -5.46
N VAL A 10 7.75 16.80 -4.98
CA VAL A 10 7.16 15.56 -4.45
C VAL A 10 5.93 15.12 -5.24
N GLU A 11 5.86 15.48 -6.52
CA GLU A 11 4.78 15.09 -7.46
C GLU A 11 3.38 15.60 -7.08
N ILE A 12 3.27 16.54 -6.15
CA ILE A 12 1.99 17.11 -5.71
C ILE A 12 1.63 18.28 -6.62
N LEU A 13 0.58 18.10 -7.42
CA LEU A 13 -0.07 19.19 -8.15
C LEU A 13 -1.54 19.21 -7.76
N HIS A 14 -2.06 20.37 -7.34
CA HIS A 14 -3.48 20.47 -7.00
C HIS A 14 -4.39 20.45 -8.24
N GLU A 15 -3.89 20.82 -9.42
CA GLU A 15 -4.66 20.88 -10.66
C GLU A 15 -3.76 20.65 -11.87
N THR A 16 -4.27 19.97 -12.89
CA THR A 16 -3.69 19.94 -14.24
C THR A 16 -4.78 20.08 -15.29
N ASN A 17 -4.63 20.95 -16.29
CA ASN A 17 -5.62 21.16 -17.36
C ASN A 17 -7.04 21.46 -16.85
N GLY A 18 -7.19 22.15 -15.71
CA GLY A 18 -8.49 22.43 -15.09
C GLY A 18 -9.08 21.27 -14.28
N GLU A 19 -8.42 20.11 -14.21
CA GLU A 19 -8.84 18.97 -13.38
C GLU A 19 -8.18 19.04 -11.99
N PRO A 20 -8.96 19.17 -10.90
CA PRO A 20 -8.43 19.23 -9.55
C PRO A 20 -8.10 17.83 -9.00
N HIS A 21 -6.95 17.70 -8.34
CA HIS A 21 -6.42 16.42 -7.83
C HIS A 21 -6.47 16.30 -6.30
N ASN A 22 -6.35 17.41 -5.59
CA ASN A 22 -6.26 17.40 -4.12
C ASN A 22 -7.64 17.26 -3.48
N THR A 23 -7.76 16.30 -2.56
CA THR A 23 -8.93 16.15 -1.69
C THR A 23 -8.51 15.74 -0.28
N ILE A 24 -9.44 15.79 0.67
CA ILE A 24 -9.24 15.29 2.02
C ILE A 24 -10.27 14.21 2.33
N THR A 25 -9.90 13.28 3.21
CA THR A 25 -10.86 12.38 3.85
C THR A 25 -10.80 12.61 5.36
N PRO A 26 -11.83 13.26 5.94
CA PRO A 26 -11.87 13.48 7.37
C PRO A 26 -12.32 12.21 8.10
N ILE A 27 -11.67 11.92 9.22
CA ILE A 27 -12.08 10.87 10.16
C ILE A 27 -12.42 11.57 11.46
N ALA A 28 -13.71 11.68 11.76
CA ALA A 28 -14.21 12.32 12.97
C ALA A 28 -14.52 11.27 14.04
N ARG A 29 -14.12 11.54 15.29
CA ARG A 29 -14.48 10.74 16.46
C ARG A 29 -14.76 11.63 17.66
N ILE A 30 -15.51 11.12 18.63
CA ILE A 30 -15.69 11.75 19.94
C ILE A 30 -14.77 11.04 20.92
N LYS A 31 -13.93 11.80 21.62
CA LYS A 31 -13.05 11.30 22.67
C LYS A 31 -13.11 12.28 23.83
N GLU A 32 -13.36 11.77 25.04
CA GLU A 32 -13.44 12.62 26.25
C GLU A 32 -14.42 13.80 26.11
N ASN A 33 -15.55 13.58 25.43
CA ASN A 33 -16.57 14.59 25.09
C ASN A 33 -16.09 15.71 24.12
N GLU A 34 -14.93 15.57 23.50
CA GLU A 34 -14.42 16.48 22.47
C GLU A 34 -14.43 15.81 21.08
N PHE A 35 -14.53 16.62 20.03
CA PHE A 35 -14.41 16.16 18.65
C PHE A 35 -12.94 16.13 18.24
N GLU A 36 -12.43 14.95 17.89
CA GLU A 36 -11.14 14.78 17.22
C GLU A 36 -11.37 14.55 15.71
N LEU A 37 -10.59 15.22 14.86
CA LEU A 37 -10.61 15.02 13.42
C LEU A 37 -9.19 14.71 12.91
N ASP A 38 -9.02 13.50 12.38
CA ASP A 38 -7.84 13.18 11.57
C ASP A 38 -8.13 13.55 10.11
N LEU A 39 -7.24 14.33 9.49
CA LEU A 39 -7.36 14.74 8.08
C LEU A 39 -6.40 13.94 7.22
N VAL A 40 -6.96 13.07 6.38
CA VAL A 40 -6.18 12.30 5.41
C VAL A 40 -6.04 13.10 4.12
N LEU A 41 -4.82 13.51 3.81
CA LEU A 41 -4.52 14.19 2.55
C LEU A 41 -4.52 13.18 1.40
N ARG A 42 -5.16 13.54 0.29
CA ARG A 42 -5.23 12.73 -0.93
C ARG A 42 -4.91 13.56 -2.15
N ASN A 43 -4.27 12.94 -3.12
CA ASN A 43 -4.05 13.47 -4.45
C ASN A 43 -4.30 12.35 -5.46
N ASN A 44 -5.23 12.56 -6.40
CA ASN A 44 -5.69 11.53 -7.34
C ASN A 44 -4.96 11.58 -8.69
N ARG A 45 -3.87 12.34 -8.79
CA ARG A 45 -3.12 12.50 -10.04
C ARG A 45 -2.52 11.17 -10.47
N THR A 46 -2.53 10.95 -11.78
CA THR A 46 -1.91 9.81 -12.46
C THR A 46 -0.79 10.31 -13.37
N ASN A 47 0.07 9.40 -13.82
CA ASN A 47 1.04 9.65 -14.90
C ASN A 47 1.21 8.38 -15.75
N GLU A 48 2.03 8.44 -16.80
CA GLU A 48 2.24 7.29 -17.71
C GLU A 48 2.83 6.07 -17.00
N VAL A 49 3.64 6.28 -15.95
CA VAL A 49 4.27 5.23 -15.15
C VAL A 49 3.26 4.61 -14.17
N HIS A 50 2.38 5.44 -13.59
CA HIS A 50 1.40 5.08 -12.58
C HIS A 50 -0.02 5.46 -13.04
N PRO A 51 -0.59 4.69 -14.00
CA PRO A 51 -1.91 4.98 -14.55
C PRO A 51 -3.04 4.82 -13.53
N MET A 52 -2.80 4.06 -12.46
CA MET A 52 -3.75 3.87 -11.34
C MET A 52 -3.64 4.97 -10.27
N GLY A 53 -2.65 5.86 -10.36
CA GLY A 53 -2.42 6.94 -9.39
C GLY A 53 -0.98 6.95 -8.89
N ILE A 54 -0.39 8.15 -8.83
CA ILE A 54 0.95 8.37 -8.27
C ILE A 54 0.97 7.98 -6.78
N PHE A 55 -0.11 8.29 -6.07
CA PHE A 55 -0.32 8.00 -4.64
C PHE A 55 -1.28 6.84 -4.42
N HIS A 56 -1.09 5.76 -5.18
CA HIS A 56 -1.86 4.51 -5.11
C HIS A 56 -0.88 3.33 -5.06
N PRO A 57 -1.23 2.14 -4.54
CA PRO A 57 -0.38 0.96 -4.65
C PRO A 57 0.07 0.73 -6.10
N HIS A 58 1.37 0.54 -6.32
CA HIS A 58 1.94 0.29 -7.64
C HIS A 58 1.92 -1.21 -8.01
N SER A 59 2.17 -1.50 -9.28
CA SER A 59 1.93 -2.81 -9.91
C SER A 59 2.57 -4.01 -9.19
N GLU A 60 3.74 -3.82 -8.62
CA GLU A 60 4.56 -4.83 -7.97
C GLU A 60 3.97 -5.35 -6.65
N VAL A 61 2.99 -4.65 -6.07
CA VAL A 61 2.27 -5.07 -4.86
C VAL A 61 0.80 -5.42 -5.11
N HIS A 62 0.32 -5.30 -6.35
CA HIS A 62 -1.08 -5.57 -6.70
C HIS A 62 -1.50 -7.02 -6.45
N HIS A 63 -0.54 -7.95 -6.45
CA HIS A 63 -0.82 -9.34 -6.11
C HIS A 63 -1.32 -9.49 -4.67
N ILE A 64 -0.90 -8.62 -3.73
CA ILE A 64 -1.43 -8.55 -2.35
C ILE A 64 -2.60 -7.59 -2.25
N LYS A 65 -2.43 -6.35 -2.72
CA LYS A 65 -3.41 -5.28 -2.55
C LYS A 65 -3.38 -4.35 -3.77
N LYS A 66 -4.46 -4.42 -4.57
CA LYS A 66 -4.66 -3.55 -5.74
C LYS A 66 -5.71 -2.47 -5.50
N GLU A 67 -6.66 -2.72 -4.59
CA GLU A 67 -7.76 -1.78 -4.34
C GLU A 67 -7.27 -0.54 -3.59
N ASN A 68 -8.10 0.50 -3.63
CA ASN A 68 -7.84 1.76 -2.95
C ASN A 68 -7.60 1.57 -1.44
N ILE A 69 -6.77 2.45 -0.88
CA ILE A 69 -6.51 2.51 0.56
C ILE A 69 -7.70 3.18 1.26
N GLY A 70 -8.38 2.39 2.09
CA GLY A 70 -9.55 2.79 2.85
C GLY A 70 -9.21 3.51 4.16
N LEU A 71 -10.24 3.82 4.94
CA LEU A 71 -10.11 4.52 6.22
C LEU A 71 -9.31 3.73 7.25
N ILE A 72 -9.52 2.42 7.29
CA ILE A 72 -8.92 1.52 8.29
C ILE A 72 -7.42 1.39 8.02
N GLU A 73 -7.03 1.30 6.76
CA GLU A 73 -5.64 1.24 6.31
C GLU A 73 -4.89 2.54 6.60
N VAL A 74 -5.54 3.69 6.42
CA VAL A 74 -4.94 4.97 6.80
C VAL A 74 -4.71 5.06 8.32
N MET A 75 -5.55 4.39 9.12
CA MET A 75 -5.36 4.29 10.57
C MET A 75 -4.28 3.26 10.97
N GLY A 76 -3.58 2.63 10.02
CA GLY A 76 -2.48 1.69 10.28
C GLY A 76 -2.91 0.24 10.45
N LEU A 77 -4.15 -0.11 10.08
CA LEU A 77 -4.65 -1.49 10.13
C LEU A 77 -4.72 -2.09 8.72
N ALA A 78 -4.16 -3.28 8.53
CA ALA A 78 -4.23 -3.95 7.23
C ALA A 78 -5.57 -4.70 7.03
N VAL A 79 -6.31 -4.33 5.98
CA VAL A 79 -7.47 -5.10 5.51
C VAL A 79 -7.12 -5.77 4.20
N LEU A 80 -6.99 -7.10 4.24
CA LEU A 80 -6.61 -7.90 3.09
C LEU A 80 -7.85 -8.29 2.26
N PRO A 81 -7.72 -8.42 0.93
CA PRO A 81 -8.79 -8.94 0.08
C PRO A 81 -9.22 -10.33 0.52
N ALA A 82 -10.53 -10.63 0.45
CA ALA A 82 -11.06 -11.94 0.85
C ALA A 82 -10.39 -13.10 0.09
N ARG A 83 -10.09 -12.92 -1.21
CA ARG A 83 -9.38 -13.88 -2.05
C ARG A 83 -8.02 -14.31 -1.48
N LEU A 84 -7.33 -13.38 -0.80
CA LEU A 84 -5.96 -13.58 -0.36
C LEU A 84 -5.89 -14.65 0.73
N LYS A 85 -6.98 -14.88 1.47
CA LYS A 85 -7.04 -15.96 2.46
C LYS A 85 -6.84 -17.34 1.80
N ASP A 86 -7.58 -17.61 0.72
CA ASP A 86 -7.53 -18.91 0.05
C ASP A 86 -6.25 -19.06 -0.78
N GLU A 87 -5.77 -17.96 -1.38
CA GLU A 87 -4.48 -17.90 -2.07
C GLU A 87 -3.33 -18.19 -1.10
N LEU A 88 -3.27 -17.55 0.08
CA LEU A 88 -2.20 -17.77 1.06
C LEU A 88 -2.19 -19.20 1.60
N ASN A 89 -3.35 -19.81 1.84
CA ASN A 89 -3.43 -21.22 2.23
C ASN A 89 -2.79 -22.11 1.15
N SER A 90 -3.16 -21.89 -0.12
CA SER A 90 -2.65 -22.66 -1.25
C SER A 90 -1.14 -22.45 -1.45
N LEU A 91 -0.67 -21.21 -1.32
CA LEU A 91 0.77 -20.89 -1.36
C LEU A 91 1.52 -21.60 -0.23
N GLY A 92 0.94 -21.63 0.98
CA GLY A 92 1.53 -22.32 2.13
C GLY A 92 1.70 -23.81 1.90
N GLU A 93 0.69 -24.49 1.35
CA GLU A 93 0.76 -25.91 0.99
C GLU A 93 1.88 -26.21 -0.02
N LEU A 94 2.02 -25.36 -1.05
CA LEU A 94 3.06 -25.49 -2.08
C LEU A 94 4.46 -25.25 -1.51
N LEU A 95 4.62 -24.24 -0.65
CA LEU A 95 5.89 -23.94 0.02
C LEU A 95 6.34 -25.12 0.89
N VAL A 96 5.44 -25.67 1.71
CA VAL A 96 5.71 -26.85 2.55
C VAL A 96 6.04 -28.09 1.73
N SER A 97 5.40 -28.23 0.56
CA SER A 97 5.65 -29.35 -0.37
C SER A 97 6.96 -29.21 -1.15
N GLY A 98 7.69 -28.09 -0.99
CA GLY A 98 8.97 -27.86 -1.65
C GLY A 98 8.87 -27.49 -3.13
N VAL A 99 7.70 -27.06 -3.60
CA VAL A 99 7.48 -26.62 -4.98
C VAL A 99 8.32 -25.38 -5.25
N LYS A 100 9.13 -25.40 -6.32
CA LYS A 100 10.12 -24.35 -6.61
C LYS A 100 9.58 -23.12 -7.31
N ASN A 101 8.51 -23.27 -8.10
CA ASN A 101 7.84 -22.17 -8.79
C ASN A 101 6.36 -22.51 -8.99
N ILE A 102 5.55 -21.49 -9.30
CA ILE A 102 4.10 -21.59 -9.46
C ILE A 102 3.63 -20.92 -10.75
N ASP A 103 4.54 -20.74 -11.71
CA ASP A 103 4.28 -19.96 -12.93
C ASP A 103 3.20 -20.63 -13.79
N ASP A 104 3.14 -21.96 -13.76
CA ASP A 104 2.13 -22.76 -14.46
C ASP A 104 0.80 -22.89 -13.67
N ASN A 105 0.70 -22.35 -12.44
CA ASN A 105 -0.53 -22.37 -11.67
C ASN A 105 -1.42 -21.19 -12.05
N GLU A 106 -2.45 -21.43 -12.87
CA GLU A 106 -3.33 -20.38 -13.40
C GLU A 106 -3.94 -19.45 -12.31
N ASN A 107 -4.17 -19.96 -11.10
CA ASN A 107 -4.78 -19.19 -10.02
C ASN A 107 -3.75 -18.43 -9.16
N LEU A 108 -2.48 -18.85 -9.16
CA LEU A 108 -1.46 -18.32 -8.25
C LEU A 108 -0.25 -17.69 -8.97
N ASN A 109 -0.15 -17.81 -10.28
CA ASN A 109 0.98 -17.30 -11.08
C ASN A 109 1.24 -15.81 -10.87
N HIS A 110 0.21 -15.02 -10.54
CA HIS A 110 0.34 -13.60 -10.22
C HIS A 110 1.13 -13.33 -8.93
N HIS A 111 1.34 -14.33 -8.08
CA HIS A 111 2.27 -14.32 -6.95
C HIS A 111 3.67 -14.84 -7.30
N GLY A 112 3.92 -15.34 -8.51
CA GLY A 112 5.10 -16.15 -8.87
C GLY A 112 6.45 -15.53 -8.48
N ASN A 113 6.66 -14.24 -8.81
CA ASN A 113 7.89 -13.53 -8.43
C ASN A 113 8.06 -13.43 -6.90
N TRP A 114 6.97 -13.18 -6.17
CA TRP A 114 7.00 -13.09 -4.72
C TRP A 114 7.17 -14.47 -4.07
N TYR A 115 6.51 -15.51 -4.60
CA TYR A 115 6.68 -16.89 -4.16
C TYR A 115 8.14 -17.35 -4.34
N LYS A 116 8.74 -17.08 -5.49
CA LYS A 116 10.15 -17.39 -5.76
C LYS A 116 11.08 -16.67 -4.78
N TYR A 117 10.82 -15.38 -4.52
CA TYR A 117 11.55 -14.64 -3.49
C TYR A 117 11.48 -15.33 -2.12
N ILE A 118 10.30 -15.80 -1.69
CA ILE A 118 10.15 -16.53 -0.42
C ILE A 118 10.99 -17.82 -0.43
N VAL A 119 10.87 -18.63 -1.49
CA VAL A 119 11.63 -19.88 -1.62
C VAL A 119 13.15 -19.67 -1.59
N GLU A 120 13.64 -18.55 -2.13
CA GLU A 120 15.07 -18.22 -2.18
C GLU A 120 15.61 -17.65 -0.85
N ASN A 121 14.75 -16.97 -0.06
CA ASN A 121 15.18 -16.26 1.16
C ASN A 121 14.91 -17.03 2.45
N TYR A 122 14.04 -18.05 2.43
CA TYR A 122 13.69 -18.84 3.61
C TYR A 122 14.19 -20.28 3.45
N ASN A 123 15.02 -20.71 4.41
CA ASN A 123 15.44 -22.10 4.53
C ASN A 123 14.43 -22.88 5.40
N ASP A 124 14.27 -24.17 5.15
CA ASP A 124 13.49 -25.10 5.98
C ASP A 124 12.02 -24.69 6.22
N ILE A 125 11.33 -24.26 5.15
CA ILE A 125 9.88 -23.98 5.20
C ILE A 125 9.11 -25.27 5.49
N ASN A 126 8.27 -25.26 6.52
CA ASN A 126 7.51 -26.41 6.99
C ASN A 126 6.17 -25.98 7.64
N LYS A 127 5.35 -26.95 8.04
CA LYS A 127 4.00 -26.70 8.58
C LYS A 127 3.97 -25.85 9.85
N GLU A 128 5.06 -25.81 10.61
CA GLU A 128 5.13 -25.07 11.87
C GLU A 128 5.45 -23.58 11.65
N ASN A 129 6.13 -23.23 10.55
CA ASN A 129 6.60 -21.86 10.31
C ASN A 129 5.95 -21.15 9.10
N VAL A 130 5.32 -21.88 8.18
CA VAL A 130 4.85 -21.32 6.89
C VAL A 130 3.85 -20.18 7.07
N ASP A 131 2.91 -20.31 8.02
CA ASP A 131 1.89 -19.27 8.27
C ASP A 131 2.52 -17.97 8.77
N GLN A 132 3.54 -18.07 9.62
CA GLN A 132 4.25 -16.92 10.15
C GLN A 132 5.11 -16.27 9.06
N ILE A 133 5.79 -17.05 8.22
CA ILE A 133 6.54 -16.55 7.06
C ILE A 133 5.63 -15.77 6.13
N LEU A 134 4.50 -16.37 5.72
CA LEU A 134 3.54 -15.73 4.82
C LEU A 134 2.97 -14.46 5.46
N ARG A 135 2.65 -14.47 6.75
CA ARG A 135 2.16 -13.30 7.48
C ARG A 135 3.18 -12.16 7.47
N ASP A 136 4.44 -12.45 7.74
CA ASP A 136 5.50 -11.43 7.78
C ASP A 136 5.75 -10.85 6.38
N GLU A 137 5.77 -11.71 5.36
CA GLU A 137 5.96 -11.31 3.97
C GLU A 137 4.79 -10.48 3.42
N VAL A 138 3.55 -10.87 3.75
CA VAL A 138 2.36 -10.06 3.47
C VAL A 138 2.47 -8.70 4.17
N GLY A 139 2.93 -8.68 5.43
CA GLY A 139 3.16 -7.45 6.18
C GLY A 139 4.15 -6.51 5.50
N LYS A 140 5.28 -7.04 5.01
CA LYS A 140 6.27 -6.28 4.23
C LYS A 140 5.66 -5.68 2.96
N LYS A 141 4.96 -6.48 2.17
CA LYS A 141 4.29 -5.99 0.95
C LYS A 141 3.23 -4.96 1.26
N PHE A 142 2.48 -5.13 2.36
CA PHE A 142 1.47 -4.17 2.79
C PHE A 142 2.09 -2.86 3.31
N SER A 143 3.27 -2.88 3.92
CA SER A 143 4.02 -1.65 4.24
C SER A 143 4.31 -0.85 2.97
N THR A 144 4.82 -1.54 1.94
CA THR A 144 5.10 -0.92 0.64
C THR A 144 3.82 -0.35 -0.02
N VAL A 145 2.69 -1.06 0.09
CA VAL A 145 1.36 -0.57 -0.35
C VAL A 145 1.01 0.78 0.32
N LEU A 146 1.23 0.91 1.63
CA LEU A 146 0.97 2.15 2.36
C LEU A 146 1.96 3.27 2.01
N GLU A 147 3.23 2.93 1.79
CA GLU A 147 4.27 3.87 1.36
C GLU A 147 3.97 4.45 -0.02
N HIS A 148 3.47 3.63 -0.96
CA HIS A 148 3.01 4.09 -2.26
C HIS A 148 1.84 5.07 -2.14
N ALA A 149 0.87 4.76 -1.27
CA ALA A 149 -0.32 5.60 -1.08
C ALA A 149 -0.07 6.90 -0.29
N GLY A 150 1.04 6.99 0.45
CA GLY A 150 1.40 8.19 1.19
C GLY A 150 1.69 9.37 0.27
N VAL A 151 0.99 10.50 0.45
CA VAL A 151 1.19 11.71 -0.34
C VAL A 151 2.54 12.37 -0.05
N PHE A 152 2.90 12.47 1.23
CA PHE A 152 4.26 12.81 1.65
C PHE A 152 4.98 11.51 2.02
N LYS A 153 6.09 11.23 1.33
CA LYS A 153 6.88 10.02 1.59
C LYS A 153 7.56 10.09 2.94
N ARG A 154 7.88 8.94 3.53
CA ARG A 154 8.56 8.83 4.83
C ARG A 154 10.10 8.86 4.69
N ASP A 155 10.58 9.56 3.69
CA ASP A 155 12.00 9.86 3.46
C ASP A 155 12.30 11.32 3.80
N GLU A 156 13.55 11.73 3.66
CA GLU A 156 13.97 13.10 3.99
C GLU A 156 13.25 14.17 3.15
N GLU A 157 12.98 13.88 1.88
CA GLU A 157 12.35 14.81 0.96
C GLU A 157 10.87 15.00 1.31
N GLY A 158 10.14 13.90 1.52
CA GLY A 158 8.74 13.92 1.92
C GLY A 158 8.52 14.56 3.28
N ILE A 159 9.43 14.37 4.26
CA ILE A 159 9.36 15.07 5.55
C ILE A 159 9.58 16.58 5.39
N LYS A 160 10.55 17.00 4.56
CA LYS A 160 10.78 18.42 4.25
C LYS A 160 9.58 19.05 3.56
N ALA A 161 9.00 18.37 2.57
CA ALA A 161 7.81 18.82 1.86
C ALA A 161 6.57 18.90 2.78
N PHE A 162 6.39 17.92 3.67
CA PHE A 162 5.32 17.97 4.67
C PHE A 162 5.47 19.17 5.60
N ASN A 163 6.67 19.43 6.13
CA ASN A 163 6.93 20.61 6.96
C ASN A 163 6.68 21.91 6.19
N LYS A 164 7.06 21.98 4.92
CA LYS A 164 6.79 23.13 4.04
C LYS A 164 5.28 23.34 3.87
N PHE A 165 4.49 22.28 3.68
CA PHE A 165 3.04 22.36 3.64
C PHE A 165 2.47 22.88 4.96
N ILE A 166 2.86 22.32 6.11
CA ILE A 166 2.38 22.75 7.42
C ILE A 166 2.71 24.22 7.70
N ASN A 167 3.91 24.68 7.35
CA ASN A 167 4.30 26.08 7.51
C ASN A 167 3.58 27.04 6.54
N SER A 168 2.85 26.52 5.56
CA SER A 168 2.03 27.31 4.61
C SER A 168 0.55 27.39 5.00
N LEU A 169 0.14 26.71 6.07
CA LEU A 169 -1.22 26.75 6.62
C LEU A 169 -1.42 27.96 7.52
#